data_AF-A0A452RRW9-F1
#
_entry.id   AF-A0A452RRW9-F1
#
_cell.length_a   1.000
_cell.length_b   1.000
_cell.length_c   1.000
_cell.angle_alpha   90.00
_cell.angle_beta   90.00
_cell.angle_gamma   90.00
#
_symmetry.space_group_name_H-M   'P 1'
#
loop_
_entity.id
_entity.type
_entity.pdbx_description
1 polymer ?
#
loop_
_entity_poly.entity_id
_entity_poly.type
_entity_poly.pdbx_seq_one_letter_code
_entity_poly.pdbx_strand_id
1 'polypeptide(L)'
;MTPNCSGVFFLTIHFPTDYPFKPPKVAFTTRIYHPNINSNGSICLDILRSQWSPALTISKVLLSICSLLCDPNPDDPLVPEIARIYKTDRDKYNRLAREWTEKYAML
;
A
#
# COMPACT_ATOMS: atom_id res chain seq x y z
N MET A 1 -15.19 -7.97 -5.92
CA MET A 1 -14.88 -8.36 -4.53
C MET A 1 -13.38 -8.42 -4.40
N THR A 2 -12.79 -7.53 -3.61
CA THR A 2 -11.33 -7.38 -3.52
C THR A 2 -10.70 -8.54 -2.72
N PRO A 3 -9.54 -9.08 -3.14
CA PRO A 3 -8.90 -10.23 -2.48
C PRO A 3 -8.48 -10.00 -1.02
N ASN A 4 -8.41 -8.73 -0.59
CA ASN A 4 -7.94 -8.30 0.74
C ASN A 4 -9.07 -8.09 1.78
N CYS A 5 -10.33 -8.41 1.45
CA CYS A 5 -11.50 -7.99 2.23
C CYS A 5 -11.61 -8.53 3.67
N SER A 6 -10.81 -9.51 4.08
CA SER A 6 -10.91 -10.13 5.42
C SER A 6 -9.69 -9.89 6.32
N GLY A 7 -8.68 -9.14 5.87
CA GLY A 7 -7.49 -8.83 6.68
C GLY A 7 -7.52 -7.47 7.37
N VAL A 8 -6.93 -7.39 8.56
CA VAL A 8 -6.65 -6.15 9.27
C VAL A 8 -5.18 -5.78 9.04
N PHE A 9 -4.97 -4.62 8.42
CA PHE A 9 -3.63 -4.10 8.13
C PHE A 9 -3.32 -2.90 9.03
N PHE A 10 -2.25 -3.00 9.79
CA PHE A 10 -1.76 -1.93 10.65
C PHE A 10 -0.75 -1.07 9.91
N LEU A 11 -0.81 0.24 10.16
CA LEU A 11 0.09 1.24 9.60
C LEU A 11 0.66 2.12 10.70
N THR A 12 1.89 2.57 10.52
CA THR A 12 2.54 3.60 11.33
C THR A 12 2.60 4.91 10.55
N ILE A 13 2.29 6.01 11.23
CA ILE A 13 2.30 7.35 10.65
C ILE A 13 3.21 8.21 11.51
N HIS A 14 4.28 8.73 10.92
CA HIS A 14 5.22 9.63 11.57
C HIS A 14 5.15 11.01 10.93
N PHE A 15 4.75 12.00 11.71
CA PHE A 15 4.70 13.39 11.26
C PHE A 15 6.08 14.02 11.39
N PRO A 16 6.60 14.68 10.33
CA PRO A 16 7.82 15.48 10.44
C PRO A 16 7.55 16.74 11.28
N THR A 17 8.61 17.36 11.80
CA THR A 17 8.56 18.65 12.51
C THR A 17 7.95 19.77 11.66
N ASP A 18 8.13 19.69 10.34
CA ASP A 18 7.74 20.73 9.39
C ASP A 18 6.37 20.43 8.75
N TYR A 19 5.56 19.55 9.36
CA TYR A 19 4.20 19.28 8.90
C TYR A 19 3.33 20.53 9.04
N PRO A 20 2.48 20.89 8.04
CA PRO A 20 2.13 20.14 6.82
C PRO A 20 2.96 20.47 5.58
N PHE A 21 4.06 21.22 5.68
CA PHE A 21 4.91 21.54 4.52
C PHE A 21 5.68 20.32 4.00
N LYS A 22 5.98 19.34 4.87
CA LYS A 22 6.51 18.03 4.49
C LYS A 22 5.46 16.92 4.69
N PRO A 23 5.44 15.89 3.83
CA PRO A 23 4.52 14.77 3.97
C PRO A 23 4.81 13.94 5.24
N PRO A 24 3.78 13.34 5.85
CA PRO A 24 3.95 12.33 6.88
C PRO A 24 4.58 11.06 6.26
N LYS A 25 5.43 10.38 7.03
CA LYS A 25 5.94 9.07 6.64
C LYS A 25 4.95 8.01 7.07
N VAL A 26 4.34 7.34 6.09
CA VAL A 26 3.42 6.23 6.31
C VAL A 26 4.09 4.93 5.90
N ALA A 27 4.04 3.92 6.78
CA ALA A 27 4.56 2.59 6.50
C ALA A 27 3.64 1.51 7.10
N PHE A 28 3.42 0.44 6.35
CA PHE A 28 2.71 -0.74 6.85
C PHE A 28 3.57 -1.48 7.88
N THR A 29 2.98 -1.81 9.03
CA THR A 29 3.61 -2.74 9.98
C THR A 29 3.20 -4.18 9.69
N THR A 30 2.00 -4.38 9.14
CA THR A 30 1.54 -5.67 8.66
C THR A 30 2.16 -5.99 7.31
N ARG A 31 2.69 -7.20 7.14
CA ARG A 31 3.22 -7.64 5.84
C ARG A 31 2.09 -7.86 4.85
N ILE A 32 2.27 -7.36 3.63
CA ILE A 32 1.26 -7.45 2.56
C ILE A 32 1.93 -7.80 1.24
N TYR A 33 1.23 -8.61 0.42
CA TYR A 33 1.67 -8.97 -0.92
C TYR A 33 1.10 -7.99 -1.95
N HIS A 34 1.86 -6.95 -2.29
CA HIS A 34 1.37 -5.86 -3.14
C HIS A 34 2.49 -5.30 -4.02
N PRO A 35 2.25 -4.96 -5.30
CA PRO A 35 3.31 -4.46 -6.19
C PRO A 35 3.87 -3.10 -5.78
N ASN A 36 3.07 -2.24 -5.13
CA ASN A 36 3.50 -0.91 -4.68
C ASN A 36 3.91 -0.84 -3.19
N ILE A 37 3.93 -1.98 -2.48
CA ILE A 37 4.32 -2.03 -1.05
C ILE A 37 5.41 -3.09 -0.89
N ASN A 38 6.55 -2.71 -0.30
CA ASN A 38 7.66 -3.64 -0.11
C ASN A 38 7.53 -4.40 1.22
N SER A 39 8.40 -5.39 1.44
CA SER A 39 8.45 -6.18 2.69
C SER A 39 8.76 -5.36 3.94
N ASN A 40 9.36 -4.17 3.77
CA ASN A 40 9.65 -3.22 4.85
C ASN A 40 8.46 -2.30 5.14
N GLY A 41 7.33 -2.49 4.45
CA GLY A 41 6.11 -1.70 4.62
C GLY A 41 6.14 -0.32 3.98
N SER A 42 7.18 0.02 3.22
CA SER A 42 7.23 1.29 2.48
C SER A 42 6.22 1.27 1.34
N ILE A 43 5.54 2.40 1.14
CA ILE A 43 4.50 2.57 0.13
C ILE A 43 5.04 3.47 -0.99
N CYS A 44 4.88 3.07 -2.25
CA CYS A 44 5.06 3.98 -3.38
C CYS A 44 3.72 4.67 -3.68
N LEU A 45 3.59 5.92 -3.23
CA LEU A 45 2.40 6.72 -3.48
C LEU A 45 2.82 8.17 -3.71
N ASP A 46 2.45 8.74 -4.86
CA ASP A 46 2.94 10.05 -5.30
C ASP A 46 2.56 11.19 -4.35
N ILE A 47 1.36 11.10 -3.76
CA ILE A 47 0.88 12.11 -2.80
C ILE A 47 1.72 12.13 -1.51
N LEU A 48 2.50 11.09 -1.22
CA LEU A 48 3.45 11.05 -0.09
C LEU A 48 4.87 11.47 -0.50
N ARG A 49 5.07 11.82 -1.77
CA ARG A 49 6.36 12.21 -2.35
C ARG A 49 6.27 13.55 -3.07
N SER A 50 6.22 13.53 -4.40
CA SER A 50 6.28 14.71 -5.27
C SER A 50 4.98 15.49 -5.33
N GLN A 51 3.84 14.82 -5.13
CA GLN A 51 2.49 15.41 -5.21
C GLN A 51 1.93 15.77 -3.83
N TRP A 52 2.77 15.80 -2.79
CA TRP A 52 2.32 16.23 -1.46
C TRP A 52 1.93 17.71 -1.51
N SER A 53 0.75 18.02 -0.97
CA SER A 53 0.28 19.38 -0.78
C SER A 53 -0.16 19.56 0.68
N PRO A 54 0.15 20.69 1.33
CA PRO A 54 -0.34 20.99 2.68
C PRO A 54 -1.87 20.98 2.82
N ALA A 55 -2.60 21.05 1.70
CA ALA A 55 -4.06 20.93 1.67
C ALA A 55 -4.57 19.47 1.73
N LEU A 56 -3.68 18.48 1.67
CA LEU A 56 -4.02 17.06 1.83
C LEU A 56 -4.16 16.72 3.31
N THR A 57 -5.25 16.04 3.64
CA THR A 57 -5.50 15.53 4.98
C THR A 57 -5.08 14.06 5.08
N ILE A 58 -4.81 13.59 6.30
CA ILE A 58 -4.55 12.17 6.55
C ILE A 58 -5.71 11.29 6.09
N SER A 59 -6.95 11.75 6.19
CA SER A 59 -8.12 11.04 5.65
C SER A 59 -7.99 10.80 4.15
N LYS A 60 -7.56 11.82 3.38
CA LYS A 60 -7.32 11.66 1.93
C LYS A 60 -6.17 10.69 1.66
N VAL A 61 -5.10 10.76 2.46
CA VAL A 61 -3.97 9.83 2.34
C VAL A 61 -4.42 8.38 2.56
N LEU A 62 -5.18 8.12 3.63
CA LEU A 62 -5.69 6.78 3.92
C LEU A 62 -6.66 6.28 2.86
N LEU A 63 -7.54 7.15 2.34
CA LEU A 63 -8.43 6.82 1.22
C LEU A 63 -7.63 6.44 -0.03
N SER A 64 -6.57 7.18 -0.36
CA SER A 64 -5.68 6.84 -1.47
C SER A 64 -4.96 5.51 -1.26
N ILE A 65 -4.54 5.19 -0.02
CA ILE A 65 -3.97 3.87 0.30
C ILE A 65 -5.00 2.76 0.14
N CYS A 66 -6.24 2.95 0.61
CA CYS A 66 -7.32 1.99 0.40
C CYS A 66 -7.60 1.78 -1.09
N SER A 67 -7.62 2.85 -1.88
CA SER A 67 -7.76 2.76 -3.34
C SER A 67 -6.61 1.98 -3.97
N LEU A 68 -5.38 2.20 -3.53
CA LEU A 68 -4.19 1.49 -4.00
C LEU A 68 -4.28 -0.02 -3.70
N LEU A 69 -4.80 -0.40 -2.53
CA LEU A 69 -5.01 -1.79 -2.15
C LEU A 69 -6.08 -2.50 -3.00
N CYS A 70 -7.06 -1.75 -3.52
CA CYS A 70 -8.09 -2.25 -4.42
C CYS A 70 -7.57 -2.35 -5.86
N ASP A 71 -6.89 -1.30 -6.31
CA ASP A 71 -6.36 -1.13 -7.67
C ASP A 71 -4.86 -0.86 -7.63
N PRO A 72 -4.04 -1.92 -7.61
CA PRO A 72 -2.58 -1.80 -7.65
C PRO A 72 -2.11 -1.13 -8.94
N ASN A 73 -1.04 -0.34 -8.87
CA ASN A 73 -0.42 0.32 -10.03
C ASN A 73 0.81 -0.49 -10.51
N PRO A 74 0.70 -1.32 -11.57
CA PRO A 74 1.81 -2.13 -12.05
C PRO A 74 2.80 -1.36 -12.94
N ASP A 75 2.57 -0.07 -13.23
CA ASP A 75 3.45 0.75 -14.08
C ASP A 75 4.52 1.50 -13.26
N ASP A 76 4.27 1.74 -11.97
CA ASP A 76 5.28 2.21 -11.00
C ASP A 76 5.42 1.23 -9.82
N PRO A 77 5.93 0.00 -10.04
CA PRO A 77 5.99 -1.01 -9.00
C PRO A 77 7.20 -0.81 -8.07
N LEU A 78 6.95 -0.89 -6.77
CA LEU A 78 8.01 -0.99 -5.77
C LEU A 78 8.63 -2.40 -5.73
N VAL A 79 7.85 -3.41 -6.10
CA VAL A 79 8.26 -4.81 -6.21
C VAL A 79 7.95 -5.31 -7.62
N PRO A 80 8.92 -5.23 -8.56
CA PRO A 80 8.70 -5.57 -9.97
C PRO A 80 8.19 -7.00 -10.19
N GLU A 81 8.62 -7.95 -9.37
CA GLU A 81 8.20 -9.35 -9.50
C GLU A 81 6.71 -9.54 -9.20
N ILE A 82 6.17 -8.86 -8.18
CA ILE A 82 4.74 -8.92 -7.87
C ILE A 82 3.93 -8.25 -8.98
N ALA A 83 4.43 -7.13 -9.52
CA ALA A 83 3.78 -6.43 -10.63
C ALA A 83 3.77 -7.25 -11.92
N ARG A 84 4.84 -7.99 -12.20
CA ARG A 84 4.90 -8.96 -13.31
C ARG A 84 3.83 -10.03 -13.13
N ILE A 85 3.75 -10.67 -11.96
CA ILE A 85 2.73 -11.68 -11.66
C ILE A 85 1.32 -11.08 -11.80
N TYR A 86 1.10 -9.87 -11.28
CA TYR A 86 -0.19 -9.18 -11.42
C TYR A 86 -0.60 -8.96 -12.88
N LYS A 87 0.35 -8.60 -13.76
CA LYS A 87 0.14 -8.40 -15.20
C LYS A 87 -0.02 -9.71 -15.99
N THR A 88 0.72 -10.77 -15.64
CA THR A 88 0.74 -12.03 -16.41
C THR A 88 -0.22 -13.09 -15.92
N ASP A 89 -0.50 -13.13 -14.61
CA ASP A 89 -1.26 -14.21 -13.95
C ASP A 89 -2.03 -13.66 -12.75
N ARG A 90 -3.21 -13.11 -13.03
CA ARG A 90 -4.08 -12.47 -12.04
C ARG A 90 -4.60 -13.45 -10.99
N ASP A 91 -4.85 -14.70 -11.38
CA ASP A 91 -5.34 -15.74 -10.48
C ASP A 91 -4.28 -16.14 -9.45
N LYS A 92 -3.03 -16.31 -9.90
CA LYS A 92 -1.89 -16.54 -8.99
C LYS A 92 -1.66 -15.36 -8.07
N TYR A 93 -1.76 -14.12 -8.57
CA TYR A 93 -1.69 -12.93 -7.72
C TYR A 93 -2.76 -12.96 -6.63
N ASN A 94 -4.03 -13.19 -6.99
CA ASN A 94 -5.13 -13.20 -6.05
C ASN A 94 -4.98 -14.30 -4.98
N ARG A 95 -4.49 -15.49 -5.38
CA ARG A 95 -4.20 -16.59 -4.46
C ARG A 95 -3.10 -16.23 -3.47
N LEU A 96 -1.95 -15.73 -3.96
CA LEU A 96 -0.83 -15.33 -3.10
C LEU A 96 -1.21 -14.17 -2.16
N ALA A 97 -1.96 -13.18 -2.66
CA ALA A 97 -2.46 -12.08 -1.85
C ALA A 97 -3.37 -12.57 -0.71
N ARG A 98 -4.24 -13.53 -0.99
CA ARG A 98 -5.09 -14.16 0.03
C ARG A 98 -4.26 -14.94 1.06
N GLU A 99 -3.34 -15.80 0.61
CA GLU A 99 -2.46 -16.57 1.51
C GLU A 99 -1.64 -15.67 2.44
N TRP A 100 -1.14 -14.54 1.93
CA TRP A 100 -0.43 -13.55 2.74
C TRP A 100 -1.36 -12.84 3.73
N THR A 101 -2.57 -12.49 3.30
CA THR A 101 -3.58 -11.88 4.16
C THR A 101 -3.95 -12.83 5.29
N GLU A 102 -4.17 -14.11 5.00
CA GLU A 102 -4.47 -15.14 5.99
C GLU A 102 -3.34 -15.33 7.00
N LYS A 103 -2.09 -15.27 6.53
CA LYS A 103 -0.90 -15.50 7.37
C LYS A 103 -0.51 -14.33 8.26
N TYR A 104 -0.71 -13.09 7.81
CA TYR A 104 -0.16 -11.90 8.46
C TYR A 104 -1.19 -10.88 8.90
N ALA A 105 -2.42 -10.94 8.36
CA ALA A 105 -3.45 -9.92 8.58
C ALA A 105 -4.74 -10.47 9.19
N MET A 106 -4.85 -11.78 9.44
CA MET A 106 -5.94 -12.34 10.25
C MET A 106 -5.58 -12.19 11.74
N LEU A 107 -6.55 -11.75 12.54
CA LEU A 107 -6.47 -11.69 14.01
C LEU A 107 -6.82 -13.04 14.63
#